data_AF-A0A2V8SUV8-F1
#
_entry.id   AF-A0A2V8SUV8-F1
#
_cell.length_a   1.000
_cell.length_b   1.000
_cell.length_c   1.000
_cell.angle_alpha   90.00
_cell.angle_beta   90.00
_cell.angle_gamma   90.00
#
_symmetry.space_group_name_H-M   'P 1'
#
loop_
_entity.id
_entity.type
_entity.pdbx_description
1 polymer ?
#
loop_
_entity_poly.entity_id
_entity_poly.type
_entity_poly.pdbx_seq_one_letter_code
_entity_poly.pdbx_strand_id
1 'polypeptide(L)' 'MAFPAQRPTWAEINLDNLTHNFRATQKAVGAGVSIMAAVKSDAYGHGAVECSHALEKAGAAWFGVA' A
#
# COMPACT_ATOMS: atom_id res chain seq x y z
N MET A 1 1.68 12.84 -9.90
CA MET A 1 1.44 13.31 -11.27
C MET A 1 1.75 12.16 -12.21
N ALA A 2 0.75 11.57 -12.87
CA ALA A 2 0.98 10.54 -13.88
C ALA A 2 1.10 11.23 -15.26
N PHE A 3 2.20 10.96 -15.97
CA PHE A 3 2.35 11.40 -17.35
C PHE A 3 1.63 10.42 -18.28
N PRO A 4 0.95 10.89 -19.34
CA PRO A 4 0.29 9.99 -20.27
C PRO A 4 1.35 9.11 -20.97
N ALA A 5 1.25 7.79 -20.77
CA ALA A 5 2.12 6.84 -21.42
C ALA A 5 1.80 6.80 -22.92
N GLN A 6 2.81 7.03 -23.78
CA GLN A 6 2.66 6.95 -25.23
C GLN A 6 2.55 5.51 -25.75
N ARG A 7 2.67 4.51 -24.87
CA ARG A 7 2.59 3.08 -25.17
C ARG A 7 1.38 2.47 -24.46
N PRO A 8 0.77 1.41 -25.02
CA PRO A 8 -0.41 0.77 -24.42
C PRO A 8 -0.08 -0.11 -23.19
N THR A 9 1.18 -0.16 -22.76
CA THR A 9 1.62 -0.99 -21.62
C THR A 9 1.50 -0.18 -20.34
N TRP A 10 0.76 -0.70 -19.37
CA TRP A 10 0.55 -0.08 -18.06
C TRP A 10 0.38 -1.17 -16.99
N ALA A 11 0.51 -0.79 -15.72
CA ALA A 11 0.25 -1.65 -14.58
C ALA A 11 -0.98 -1.14 -13.83
N GLU A 12 -1.96 -2.00 -13.61
CA GLU A 12 -3.11 -1.70 -12.77
C GLU A 12 -2.81 -2.04 -11.32
N ILE A 13 -2.98 -1.05 -10.43
CA ILE A 13 -2.81 -1.26 -8.99
C ILE A 13 -4.18 -1.18 -8.33
N ASN A 14 -4.62 -2.30 -7.74
CA ASN A 14 -5.89 -2.36 -7.03
C ASN A 14 -5.69 -2.08 -5.53
N LEU A 15 -6.14 -0.90 -5.08
CA LEU A 15 -6.00 -0.46 -3.69
C LEU A 15 -6.97 -1.15 -2.71
N ASP A 16 -8.09 -1.70 -3.21
CA ASP A 16 -9.02 -2.49 -2.39
C ASP A 16 -8.39 -3.81 -1.99
N ASN A 17 -7.66 -4.46 -2.92
CA ASN A 17 -6.89 -5.67 -2.62
C ASN A 17 -5.79 -5.39 -1.59
N LEU A 18 -5.07 -4.26 -1.73
CA LEU A 18 -4.07 -3.84 -0.74
C LEU A 18 -4.69 -3.65 0.65
N THR A 19 -5.82 -2.96 0.72
CA THR A 19 -6.56 -2.72 1.97
C THR A 19 -7.09 -4.02 2.58
N HIS A 20 -7.61 -4.92 1.75
CA HIS A 20 -8.06 -6.25 2.17
C HIS A 20 -6.91 -7.04 2.80
N ASN A 21 -5.77 -7.10 2.12
CA ASN A 21 -4.58 -7.82 2.59
C ASN A 21 -4.08 -7.26 3.92
N PHE A 22 -4.01 -5.93 4.06
CA PHE A 22 -3.60 -5.29 5.30
C PHE A 22 -4.52 -5.67 6.47
N ARG A 23 -5.85 -5.62 6.29
CA ARG A 23 -6.83 -6.02 7.31
C ARG A 23 -6.74 -7.51 7.64
N ALA A 24 -6.49 -8.35 6.65
CA ALA A 24 -6.25 -9.78 6.88
C ALA A 24 -4.99 -9.99 7.74
N THR A 25 -3.91 -9.24 7.49
CA THR A 25 -2.71 -9.27 8.33
C THR A 25 -3.00 -8.78 9.75
N GLN A 26 -3.74 -7.67 9.93
CA GLN A 26 -4.16 -7.18 11.25
C GLN A 26 -4.93 -8.26 12.03
N LYS A 27 -5.87 -8.94 11.36
CA LYS A 27 -6.62 -10.05 11.99
C LYS A 27 -5.71 -11.21 12.36
N ALA A 28 -4.73 -11.54 11.53
CA ALA A 28 -3.82 -12.66 11.75
C ALA A 28 -2.85 -12.43 12.91
N VAL A 29 -2.32 -11.21 13.06
CA VAL A 29 -1.39 -10.87 14.16
C VAL A 29 -2.09 -10.66 15.50
N GLY A 30 -3.40 -10.40 15.47
CA GLY A 30 -4.23 -10.23 16.66
C GLY A 30 -4.27 -8.79 17.19
N ALA A 31 -5.19 -8.57 18.12
CA ALA A 31 -5.42 -7.24 18.71
C ALA A 31 -4.19 -6.76 19.51
N GLY A 32 -3.93 -5.45 19.46
CA GLY A 32 -2.84 -4.81 20.22
C GLY A 32 -1.46 -4.89 19.55
N VAL A 33 -1.32 -5.58 18.41
CA VAL A 33 -0.08 -5.62 17.63
C VAL A 33 -0.13 -4.54 16.54
N SER A 34 0.85 -3.64 16.54
CA SER A 34 1.00 -2.63 15.48
C SER A 34 1.71 -3.23 14.27
N ILE A 35 1.24 -2.90 13.07
CA ILE A 35 1.88 -3.28 11.80
C ILE A 35 2.56 -2.05 11.20
N MET A 36 3.82 -2.21 10.78
CA MET A 36 4.52 -1.23 9.96
C MET A 36 4.35 -1.61 8.48
N ALA A 37 3.67 -0.75 7.72
CA ALA A 37 3.53 -0.89 6.28
C ALA A 37 4.83 -0.46 5.58
N ALA A 38 5.59 -1.42 5.05
CA ALA A 38 6.76 -1.10 4.26
C ALA A 38 6.35 -0.60 2.87
N VAL A 39 6.64 0.67 2.58
CA VAL A 39 6.35 1.34 1.28
C VAL A 39 7.62 1.82 0.59
N LYS A 40 8.78 1.22 0.94
CA LYS A 40 10.06 1.47 0.27
C LYS A 40 10.01 1.20 -1.23
N SER A 41 10.95 1.80 -1.97
CA SER A 41 11.07 1.62 -3.42
C SER A 41 9.75 1.92 -4.14
N ASP A 42 9.13 3.05 -3.81
CA ASP A 42 7.84 3.49 -4.35
C ASP A 42 6.70 2.47 -4.16
N ALA A 43 6.55 1.97 -2.93
CA ALA A 43 5.69 0.81 -2.59
C ALA A 43 5.94 -0.38 -3.51
N TYR A 44 7.20 -0.76 -3.68
CA TYR A 44 7.60 -1.88 -4.56
C TYR A 44 7.11 -1.68 -6.01
N GLY A 45 7.12 -0.43 -6.50
CA GLY A 45 6.67 -0.04 -7.84
C GLY A 45 5.15 0.11 -7.99
N HIS A 46 4.38 0.08 -6.90
CA HIS A 46 2.92 0.25 -6.92
C HIS A 46 2.48 1.71 -6.72
N GLY A 47 3.41 2.61 -6.37
CA GLY A 47 3.14 4.01 -6.05
C GLY A 47 3.04 4.24 -4.55
N ALA A 48 4.10 4.79 -3.95
CA ALA A 48 4.19 4.95 -2.50
C ALA A 48 3.11 5.86 -1.93
N VAL A 49 2.76 6.93 -2.62
CA VAL A 49 1.81 7.93 -2.11
C VAL A 49 0.40 7.34 -2.04
N GLU A 50 -0.09 6.81 -3.15
CA GLU A 50 -1.42 6.22 -3.28
C GLU A 50 -1.57 4.99 -2.37
N CYS A 51 -0.57 4.11 -2.32
CA CYS A 51 -0.57 2.96 -1.41
C CYS A 51 -0.55 3.40 0.06
N SER A 52 0.26 4.40 0.43
CA SER A 52 0.32 4.87 1.82
C SER A 52 -1.01 5.46 2.28
N HIS A 53 -1.68 6.25 1.44
CA HIS A 53 -3.00 6.78 1.79
C HIS A 53 -4.07 5.70 1.93
N ALA A 54 -4.04 4.67 1.08
CA ALA A 54 -4.97 3.54 1.21
C ALA A 54 -4.73 2.79 2.54
N LEU A 55 -3.46 2.54 2.88
CA LEU A 55 -3.07 1.84 4.10
C LEU A 55 -3.32 2.67 5.37
N GLU A 56 -3.10 3.99 5.31
CA GLU A 56 -3.43 4.93 6.38
C GLU A 56 -4.93 4.87 6.70
N LYS A 57 -5.79 4.97 5.67
CA LYS A 57 -7.25 4.82 5.80
C LYS A 57 -7.65 3.43 6.31
N ALA A 58 -6.85 2.41 6.03
CA ALA A 58 -7.05 1.05 6.51
C ALA A 58 -6.60 0.85 7.98
N GLY A 59 -5.88 1.81 8.57
CA GLY A 59 -5.44 1.78 9.96
C GLY A 59 -3.95 1.45 10.15
N ALA A 60 -3.09 1.65 9.14
CA ALA A 60 -1.65 1.56 9.30
C ALA A 60 -1.14 2.67 10.25
N ALA A 61 -0.48 2.27 11.33
CA ALA A 61 0.06 3.21 12.31
C ALA A 61 1.50 3.66 11.99
N TRP A 62 2.22 2.89 11.18
CA TRP A 62 3.62 3.12 10.85
C TRP A 62 3.90 2.82 9.38
N PHE A 63 4.80 3.60 8.79
CA PHE A 63 5.33 3.37 7.46
C PHE A 63 6.85 3.18 7.50
N GLY A 64 7.33 2.13 6.83
CA GLY A 64 8.75 1.86 6.66
C GLY A 64 9.22 2.24 5.25
N VAL A 65 10.30 3.01 5.14
CA VAL A 65 10.88 3.49 3.87
C VAL A 65 12.37 3.17 3.77
N ALA A 66 12.93 3.26 2.56
CA ALA A 66 14.37 3.15 2.26
C ALA A 66 14.69 3.96 1.00
#